data_AF-A0A2A7BQP0-F1
#
_entry.id   AF-A0A2A7BQP0-F1
#
_cell.length_a   1.000
_cell.length_b   1.000
_cell.length_c   1.000
_cell.angle_alpha   90.00
_cell.angle_beta   90.00
_cell.angle_gamma   90.00
#
_symmetry.space_group_name_H-M   'P 1'
#
loop_
_entity.id
_entity.type
_entity.pdbx_description
1 polymer ?
#
loop_
_entity_poly.entity_id
_entity_poly.type
_entity_poly.pdbx_seq_one_letter_code
_entity_poly.pdbx_strand_id
1 'polypeptide(L)' 'MKKRNEPTKVIYKYNLFAYLVKNDCKFLYSTRNRSNPKYQCYMFLHDEKLDQALDEYPNEKHIHDEKTNRF' A
#
# COMPACT_ATOMS: atom_id res chain seq x y z
N MET A 1 -19.89 7.38 -15.20
CA MET A 1 -18.69 7.89 -14.49
C MET A 1 -17.45 7.28 -15.13
N LYS A 2 -16.61 8.07 -15.82
CA LYS A 2 -15.28 7.61 -16.24
C LYS A 2 -14.47 7.36 -14.96
N LYS A 3 -14.07 6.10 -14.70
CA LYS A 3 -13.14 5.79 -13.61
C LYS A 3 -11.85 6.54 -13.94
N ARG A 4 -11.52 7.56 -13.15
CA ARG A 4 -10.21 8.20 -13.26
C ARG A 4 -9.20 7.10 -12.96
N ASN A 5 -8.28 6.84 -13.88
CA ASN A 5 -7.12 5.99 -13.64
C ASN A 5 -6.14 6.78 -12.76
N GLU A 6 -6.58 7.18 -11.57
CA GLU A 6 -5.68 7.73 -10.57
C GLU A 6 -4.79 6.56 -10.13
N PRO A 7 -3.46 6.70 -10.22
CA PRO A 7 -2.56 5.62 -9.87
C PRO A 7 -2.82 5.30 -8.38
N THR A 8 -3.16 4.05 -8.11
CA THR A 8 -3.62 3.61 -6.79
C THR A 8 -2.70 2.50 -6.29
N LYS A 9 -2.27 2.59 -5.03
CA LYS A 9 -1.44 1.57 -4.38
C LYS A 9 -2.26 0.88 -3.29
N VAL A 10 -2.19 -0.45 -3.26
CA VAL A 10 -3.00 -1.28 -2.36
C VAL A 10 -2.15 -1.73 -1.18
N ILE A 11 -2.61 -1.42 0.03
CA ILE A 11 -1.97 -1.82 1.28
C ILE A 11 -2.85 -2.88 1.96
N TYR A 12 -2.25 -3.98 2.41
CA TYR A 12 -2.96 -5.08 3.07
C TYR A 12 -2.70 -5.16 4.58
N LYS A 13 -1.62 -4.53 5.06
CA LYS A 13 -1.23 -4.54 6.48
C LYS A 13 -1.87 -3.38 7.23
N TYR A 14 -2.59 -3.67 8.32
CA TYR A 14 -3.25 -2.65 9.12
C TYR A 14 -2.27 -1.67 9.79
N ASN A 15 -1.15 -2.16 10.31
CA ASN A 15 -0.13 -1.30 10.94
C ASN A 15 0.46 -0.30 9.94
N LEU A 16 0.70 -0.75 8.70
CA LEU A 16 1.17 0.12 7.63
C LEU A 16 0.09 1.14 7.24
N PHE A 17 -1.18 0.71 7.10
CA PHE A 17 -2.30 1.63 6.89
C PHE A 17 -2.36 2.72 7.96
N ALA A 18 -2.31 2.35 9.25
CA ALA A 18 -2.38 3.31 10.35
C ALA A 18 -1.21 4.29 10.33
N TYR A 19 -0.01 3.82 9.97
CA TYR A 19 1.16 4.67 9.78
C TYR A 19 0.98 5.66 8.62
N LEU A 20 0.53 5.19 7.45
CA LEU A 20 0.35 6.04 6.27
C LEU A 20 -0.72 7.11 6.49
N VAL A 21 -1.80 6.78 7.21
CA VAL A 21 -2.83 7.77 7.60
C VAL A 21 -2.24 8.83 8.52
N LYS A 22 -1.39 8.44 9.49
CA LYS A 22 -0.72 9.39 10.40
C LYS A 22 0.30 10.29 9.70
N ASN A 23 0.84 9.85 8.56
CA ASN A 23 1.75 10.64 7.72
C ASN A 23 1.02 11.45 6.66
N ASP A 24 -0.31 11.63 6.77
CA ASP A 24 -1.12 12.41 5.85
C ASP A 24 -0.98 11.94 4.39
N CYS A 25 -0.83 10.63 4.16
CA CYS A 25 -0.95 10.04 2.83
C CYS A 25 -2.42 10.00 2.40
N LYS A 26 -2.69 10.20 1.10
CA LYS A 26 -4.06 10.31 0.59
C LYS A 26 -4.77 8.95 0.53
N PHE A 27 -5.53 8.66 1.57
CA PHE A 27 -6.43 7.52 1.60
C PHE A 27 -7.63 7.74 0.68
N LEU A 28 -7.95 6.74 -0.15
CA LEU A 28 -9.06 6.80 -1.10
C LEU A 28 -10.29 6.07 -0.56
N TYR A 29 -10.17 4.77 -0.33
CA TYR A 29 -11.24 3.91 0.17
C TYR A 29 -10.66 2.56 0.63
N SER A 30 -11.47 1.75 1.32
CA SER A 30 -11.09 0.37 1.63
C SER A 30 -12.18 -0.60 1.19
N THR A 31 -11.76 -1.82 0.85
CA THR A 31 -12.66 -2.91 0.42
C THR A 31 -12.16 -4.22 0.98
N ARG A 32 -13.06 -5.19 1.21
CA ARG A 32 -12.65 -6.56 1.47
C ARG A 32 -12.03 -7.18 0.22
N ASN A 33 -10.99 -7.97 0.39
CA ASN A 33 -10.41 -8.74 -0.70
C ASN A 33 -11.43 -9.78 -1.18
N ARG A 34 -11.68 -9.82 -2.51
CA ARG A 34 -12.67 -10.71 -3.12
C ARG A 34 -12.30 -12.18 -3.03
N SER A 35 -11.00 -12.49 -3.10
CA SER A 35 -10.50 -13.87 -3.08
C SER A 35 -10.27 -14.38 -1.66
N ASN A 36 -9.98 -13.48 -0.72
CA ASN A 36 -9.78 -13.84 0.68
C ASN A 36 -10.43 -12.80 1.60
N PRO A 37 -11.68 -13.04 2.04
CA PRO A 37 -12.46 -12.09 2.84
C PRO A 37 -11.84 -11.74 4.20
N LYS A 38 -10.84 -12.50 4.66
CA LYS A 38 -10.09 -12.23 5.89
C LYS A 38 -9.22 -10.97 5.77
N TYR A 39 -8.83 -10.60 4.55
CA TYR A 39 -7.98 -9.43 4.31
C TYR A 39 -8.78 -8.22 3.87
N GLN A 40 -8.44 -7.07 4.45
CA GLN A 40 -8.91 -5.76 4.02
C GLN A 40 -7.87 -5.12 3.10
N CYS A 41 -8.32 -4.55 1.99
CA CYS A 41 -7.51 -3.77 1.07
C CYS A 41 -7.70 -2.27 1.36
N TYR A 42 -6.63 -1.57 1.66
CA TYR A 42 -6.62 -0.11 1.86
C TYR A 42 -6.02 0.55 0.63
N MET A 43 -6.80 1.38 -0.07
CA MET A 43 -6.39 2.04 -1.30
C MET A 43 -5.87 3.44 -0.99
N PHE A 44 -4.67 3.75 -1.45
CA PHE A 44 -4.07 5.08 -1.36
C PHE A 44 -3.78 5.63 -2.76
N LEU A 45 -3.84 6.96 -2.90
CA LEU A 45 -3.33 7.62 -4.10
C LEU A 45 -1.82 7.39 -4.16
N HIS A 46 -1.33 6.97 -5.32
CA HIS A 46 0.09 6.81 -5.57
C HIS A 46 0.67 8.18 -5.93
N ASP A 47 1.31 8.81 -4.94
CA ASP A 47 2.03 10.06 -5.06
C ASP A 47 3.42 9.93 -4.39
N GLU A 48 4.29 10.91 -4.64
CA GLU A 48 5.66 10.93 -4.11
C GLU A 48 5.69 10.83 -2.58
N LYS A 49 4.67 11.38 -1.91
CA LYS A 49 4.55 11.36 -0.45
C LYS A 49 4.26 9.95 0.06
N LEU A 50 3.42 9.20 -0.64
CA LEU A 50 3.18 7.79 -0.31
C LEU A 50 4.47 6.99 -0.44
N ASP A 51 5.24 7.20 -1.50
CA ASP A 51 6.50 6.48 -1.69
C ASP A 51 7.53 6.83 -0.62
N GLN A 52 7.69 8.11 -0.29
CA GLN A 52 8.57 8.53 0.81
C GLN A 52 8.15 7.91 2.15
N ALA A 53 6.84 7.92 2.48
CA ALA A 53 6.36 7.33 3.72
C ALA A 53 6.58 5.80 3.77
N LEU A 54 6.48 5.11 2.63
CA LEU A 54 6.78 3.69 2.54
C LEU A 54 8.27 3.41 2.76
N ASP A 55 9.16 4.23 2.21
CA ASP A 55 10.61 4.11 2.39
C ASP A 55 11.06 4.39 3.84
N GLU A 56 10.40 5.33 4.50
CA GLU A 56 10.66 5.71 5.89
C GLU A 56 10.01 4.76 6.91
N TYR A 57 9.14 3.84 6.48
CA TYR A 57 8.39 2.96 7.38
C TYR A 57 9.34 2.05 8.19
N PRO A 58 9.43 2.22 9.52
CA PRO A 58 10.50 1.62 10.32
C PRO A 58 10.35 0.11 10.55
N ASN A 59 9.15 -0.42 10.36
CA ASN A 59 8.79 -1.75 10.87
C ASN A 59 9.14 -2.91 9.93
N GLU A 60 9.53 -2.65 8.69
CA GLU A 60 9.90 -3.69 7.73
C GLU A 60 10.69 -3.03 6.60
N LYS A 61 12.01 -2.84 6.79
CA LYS A 61 12.90 -2.94 5.63
C LYS A 61 12.68 -4.35 5.08
N HIS A 62 11.82 -4.48 4.06
CA HIS A 62 11.90 -5.63 3.18
C HIS A 62 13.30 -5.55 2.58
N ILE A 63 14.23 -6.29 3.21
CA ILE A 63 15.40 -6.80 2.52
C ILE A 63 14.78 -7.55 1.34
N HIS A 64 14.74 -6.89 0.19
CA HIS A 64 14.48 -7.51 -1.08
C HIS A 64 15.64 -8.50 -1.24
N ASP A 65 15.53 -9.68 -0.63
CA ASP A 65 16.19 -10.87 -1.13
C ASP A 65 15.54 -11.11 -2.50
N GLU A 66 15.99 -10.34 -3.50
CA GLU A 66 15.89 -10.72 -4.88
C GLU A 66 16.63 -12.05 -5.00
N LYS A 67 15.89 -13.14 -4.76
CA LYS A 67 16.22 -14.41 -5.38
C LYS A 67 16.05 -14.20 -6.88
N THR A 68 17.10 -13.70 -7.53
CA THR A 68 17.40 -13.91 -8.94
C THR A 68 17.66 -15.41 -9.13
N ASN A 69 16.62 -16.22 -8.99
CA ASN A 69 16.62 -17.59 -9.46
C ASN A 69 16.03 -17.56 -10.87
N ARG A 70 16.87 -17.19 -11.85
CA ARG A 70 16.66 -17.58 -13.24
C ARG A 70 17.71 -18.63 -13.56
N PHE A 71 17.20 -19.84 -13.76
CA PHE A 71 17.80 -20.97 -14.44
C PHE A 71 18.54 -20.56 -15.71
#